data_AF-A0A0B7N2W4-F1
#
_entry.id   AF-A0A0B7N2W4-F1
#
_cell.length_a   1.000
_cell.length_b   1.000
_cell.length_c   1.000
_cell.angle_alpha   90.00
_cell.angle_beta   90.00
_cell.angle_gamma   90.00
#
_symmetry.space_group_name_H-M   'P 1'
#
loop_
_entity.id
_entity.type
_entity.pdbx_description
1 polymer ?
#
loop_
_entity_poly.entity_id
_entity_poly.type
_entity_poly.pdbx_seq_one_letter_code
_entity_poly.pdbx_strand_id
1 'polypeptide(L)'
;MENSWHLPFDARLGTDITTKLILSNKTVINTVVQNLLGSSIPNNTYTTSSAEWADGKRSDLLYTPKNGAKIDLPPILIEVQNRVDQKFMLRLINYCANVYDRYEVLPVVLVFVVGKFASAKFEEKFVKKASTPYILETQCEHWASCVNFVSAMSIQDYIHDSMDPFLALIYLITSQSQSLESLTFGSNSTVRF
;
A
#
# COMPACT_ATOMS: atom_id res chain seq x y z
N MET A 1 -23.00 -13.51 32.47
CA MET A 1 -22.21 -12.26 32.33
C MET A 1 -20.90 -12.66 31.66
N GLU A 2 -20.89 -12.64 30.33
CA GLU A 2 -19.72 -12.99 29.53
C GLU A 2 -18.87 -11.72 29.35
N ASN A 3 -17.64 -11.77 29.87
CA ASN A 3 -16.68 -10.69 29.71
C ASN A 3 -16.18 -10.68 28.25
N SER A 4 -16.87 -9.90 27.42
CA SER A 4 -16.41 -9.54 26.09
C SER A 4 -15.20 -8.61 26.22
N TRP A 5 -13.99 -9.19 26.10
CA TRP A 5 -12.76 -8.42 25.95
C TRP A 5 -12.73 -7.78 24.57
N HIS A 6 -13.40 -6.65 24.41
CA HIS A 6 -13.31 -5.85 23.20
C HIS A 6 -11.90 -5.30 23.07
N LEU A 7 -11.22 -5.60 21.96
CA LEU A 7 -9.98 -4.92 21.59
C LEU A 7 -10.22 -3.39 21.57
N PRO A 8 -9.29 -2.58 22.09
CA PRO A 8 -9.34 -1.13 21.97
C PRO A 8 -9.60 -0.74 20.52
N PHE A 9 -10.35 0.34 20.29
CA PHE A 9 -10.72 0.79 18.93
C PHE A 9 -9.48 0.86 18.02
N ASP A 10 -8.36 1.36 18.55
CA ASP A 10 -7.09 1.54 17.85
C ASP A 10 -6.42 0.22 17.44
N ALA A 11 -6.76 -0.90 18.07
CA ALA A 11 -6.23 -2.24 17.79
C ALA A 11 -7.14 -3.07 16.88
N ARG A 12 -8.25 -2.49 16.39
CA ARG A 12 -9.14 -3.15 15.42
C ARG A 12 -8.51 -3.08 14.03
N LEU A 13 -8.68 -4.15 13.27
CA LEU A 13 -8.35 -4.15 11.84
C LEU A 13 -9.20 -3.08 11.13
N GLY A 14 -8.57 -2.29 10.27
CA GLY A 14 -9.21 -1.16 9.57
C GLY A 14 -8.99 0.23 10.19
N THR A 15 -8.29 0.35 11.34
CA THR A 15 -7.81 1.66 11.80
C THR A 15 -6.52 2.07 11.09
N ASP A 16 -6.27 3.38 11.04
CA ASP A 16 -5.02 3.94 10.50
C ASP A 16 -3.78 3.37 11.23
N ILE A 17 -3.85 3.24 12.56
CA ILE A 17 -2.75 2.73 13.40
C ILE A 17 -2.47 1.25 13.12
N THR A 18 -3.49 0.40 13.13
CA THR A 18 -3.31 -1.05 12.85
C THR A 18 -2.77 -1.26 11.44
N THR A 19 -3.29 -0.52 10.47
CA THR A 19 -2.82 -0.63 9.08
C THR A 19 -1.35 -0.23 8.95
N LYS A 20 -0.94 0.85 9.61
CA LYS A 20 0.47 1.27 9.68
C LYS A 20 1.36 0.24 10.38
N LEU A 21 0.87 -0.40 11.43
CA LEU A 21 1.61 -1.45 12.14
C LEU A 21 1.84 -2.69 11.25
N ILE A 22 0.79 -3.15 10.55
CA ILE A 22 0.87 -4.27 9.61
C ILE A 22 1.85 -3.94 8.48
N LEU A 23 1.70 -2.78 7.86
CA LEU A 23 2.56 -2.35 6.76
C LEU A 23 4.02 -2.14 7.21
N SER A 24 4.26 -1.82 8.48
CA SER A 24 5.62 -1.72 9.05
C SER A 24 6.25 -3.07 9.43
N ASN A 25 5.51 -4.18 9.35
CA ASN A 25 6.04 -5.52 9.62
C ASN A 25 7.09 -5.89 8.55
N LYS A 26 8.24 -6.45 8.97
CA LYS A 26 9.34 -6.80 8.05
C LYS A 26 8.93 -7.78 6.95
N THR A 27 8.09 -8.76 7.27
CA THR A 27 7.56 -9.72 6.29
C THR A 27 6.74 -8.99 5.24
N VAL A 28 5.85 -8.10 5.69
CA VAL A 28 5.00 -7.27 4.80
C VAL A 28 5.85 -6.34 3.93
N ILE A 29 6.86 -5.68 4.50
CA ILE A 29 7.80 -4.84 3.73
C ILE A 29 8.47 -5.68 2.63
N ASN A 30 8.98 -6.87 2.95
CA ASN A 30 9.62 -7.74 1.95
C ASN A 30 8.63 -8.14 0.85
N THR A 31 7.40 -8.52 1.22
CA THR A 31 6.34 -8.86 0.27
C THR A 31 6.03 -7.71 -0.68
N VAL A 32 5.84 -6.48 -0.16
CA VAL A 32 5.56 -5.29 -0.98
C VAL A 32 6.74 -4.99 -1.90
N VAL A 33 7.97 -4.97 -1.36
CA VAL A 33 9.19 -4.66 -2.11
C VAL A 33 9.39 -5.66 -3.25
N GLN A 34 9.29 -6.96 -2.98
CA GLN A 34 9.51 -7.99 -3.99
C GLN A 34 8.41 -8.03 -5.04
N ASN A 35 7.17 -7.70 -4.70
CA ASN A 35 6.10 -7.59 -5.68
C ASN A 35 6.31 -6.39 -6.62
N LEU A 36 6.70 -5.23 -6.08
CA LEU A 36 6.84 -4.00 -6.86
C LEU A 36 8.15 -3.92 -7.65
N LEU A 37 9.26 -4.39 -7.09
CA LEU A 37 10.61 -4.24 -7.65
C LEU A 37 11.20 -5.56 -8.19
N GLY A 38 10.60 -6.69 -7.86
CA GLY A 38 11.00 -8.02 -8.33
C GLY A 38 11.47 -8.96 -7.22
N SER A 39 11.26 -10.27 -7.41
CA SER A 39 11.59 -11.32 -6.45
C SER A 39 13.08 -11.52 -6.20
N SER A 40 13.95 -10.90 -7.00
CA SER A 40 15.39 -10.91 -6.81
C SER A 40 15.87 -9.98 -5.69
N ILE A 41 15.03 -9.05 -5.21
CA ILE A 41 15.40 -8.15 -4.12
C ILE A 41 15.54 -8.94 -2.81
N PRO A 42 16.71 -8.92 -2.14
CA PRO A 42 16.91 -9.66 -0.90
C PRO A 42 15.99 -9.19 0.23
N ASN A 43 15.58 -10.12 1.08
CA ASN A 43 14.84 -9.80 2.30
C ASN A 43 15.62 -8.82 3.18
N ASN A 44 14.89 -7.94 3.87
CA ASN A 44 15.42 -6.93 4.78
C ASN A 44 16.28 -5.85 4.12
N THR A 45 16.21 -5.68 2.79
CA THR A 45 16.86 -4.57 2.06
C THR A 45 16.24 -3.22 2.42
N TYR A 46 14.94 -3.19 2.67
CA TYR A 46 14.18 -1.98 3.01
C TYR A 46 13.85 -1.90 4.50
N THR A 47 13.57 -0.67 4.95
CA THR A 47 13.03 -0.35 6.27
C THR A 47 12.05 0.83 6.14
N THR A 48 11.23 1.05 7.17
CA THR A 48 10.44 2.28 7.29
C THR A 48 11.34 3.47 7.62
N SER A 49 11.01 4.63 7.06
CA SER A 49 11.65 5.92 7.29
C SER A 49 10.62 6.98 7.65
N SER A 50 11.08 8.15 8.10
CA SER A 50 10.16 9.26 8.40
C SER A 50 9.37 9.67 7.15
N ALA A 51 8.05 9.65 7.31
CA ALA A 51 7.06 10.04 6.32
C ALA A 51 6.60 11.50 6.49
N GLU A 52 7.26 12.26 7.37
CA GLU A 52 7.04 13.68 7.62
C GLU A 52 7.89 14.53 6.67
N TRP A 53 7.27 15.57 6.13
CA TRP A 53 7.85 16.41 5.09
C TRP A 53 8.13 17.83 5.60
N ALA A 54 9.00 18.55 4.88
CA ALA A 54 9.39 19.92 5.25
C ALA A 54 8.22 20.91 5.22
N ASP A 55 7.17 20.62 4.44
CA ASP A 55 5.94 21.41 4.38
C ASP A 55 4.97 21.12 5.54
N GLY A 56 5.39 20.33 6.54
CA GLY A 56 4.59 19.92 7.68
C GLY A 56 3.52 18.88 7.37
N LYS A 57 3.41 18.42 6.11
CA LYS A 57 2.51 17.32 5.77
C LYS A 57 3.15 15.97 6.07
N ARG A 58 2.30 14.95 6.11
CA ARG A 58 2.70 13.58 6.42
C ARG A 58 2.03 12.61 5.45
N SER A 59 2.86 11.79 4.82
CA SER A 59 2.40 10.58 4.12
C SER A 59 2.17 9.45 5.12
N ASP A 60 1.52 8.38 4.70
CA ASP A 60 1.28 7.27 5.63
C ASP A 60 2.57 6.54 5.98
N LEU A 61 3.26 6.02 4.97
CA LEU A 61 4.51 5.27 5.15
C LEU A 61 5.48 5.51 3.99
N LEU A 62 6.76 5.49 4.32
CA LEU A 62 7.85 5.54 3.35
C LEU A 62 8.80 4.37 3.63
N TYR A 63 9.02 3.51 2.64
CA TYR A 63 10.07 2.51 2.68
C TYR A 63 11.29 3.00 1.95
N THR A 64 12.46 2.77 2.54
CA THR A 64 13.74 3.17 1.96
C THR A 64 14.76 2.03 2.06
N PRO A 65 15.65 1.87 1.08
CA PRO A 65 16.74 0.92 1.19
C PRO A 65 17.69 1.33 2.32
N LYS A 66 18.14 0.36 3.12
CA LYS A 66 19.04 0.61 4.25
C LYS A 66 20.41 1.15 3.82
N ASN A 67 20.83 0.84 2.60
CA ASN A 67 22.14 1.22 2.05
C ASN A 67 22.05 2.42 1.09
N GLY A 68 21.00 3.23 1.23
CA GLY A 68 20.77 4.42 0.40
C GLY A 68 19.90 4.15 -0.82
N ALA A 69 19.14 5.17 -1.21
CA ALA A 69 18.29 5.16 -2.39
C ALA A 69 19.14 5.18 -3.67
N LYS A 70 18.72 4.39 -4.66
CA LYS A 70 19.32 4.33 -6.00
C LYS A 70 18.23 4.08 -7.04
N ILE A 71 18.52 4.26 -8.31
CA ILE A 71 17.53 4.06 -9.40
C ILE A 71 16.96 2.63 -9.38
N ASP A 72 17.79 1.63 -9.10
CA ASP A 72 17.42 0.21 -8.99
C ASP A 72 16.82 -0.16 -7.62
N LEU A 73 17.02 0.69 -6.61
CA LEU A 73 16.46 0.57 -5.27
C LEU A 73 15.79 1.89 -4.86
N PRO A 74 14.68 2.27 -5.52
CA PRO A 74 14.04 3.55 -5.27
C PRO A 74 13.33 3.54 -3.91
N PRO A 75 13.10 4.70 -3.27
CA PRO A 75 12.16 4.81 -2.17
C PRO A 75 10.77 4.36 -2.61
N ILE A 76 10.01 3.75 -1.69
CA ILE A 76 8.63 3.33 -1.95
C ILE A 76 7.69 4.11 -1.05
N LEU A 77 6.84 4.94 -1.65
CA LEU A 77 5.81 5.71 -0.95
C LEU A 77 4.52 4.89 -0.88
N ILE A 78 3.98 4.72 0.34
CA ILE A 78 2.77 3.95 0.60
C ILE A 78 1.68 4.88 1.13
N GLU A 79 0.48 4.79 0.56
CA GLU A 79 -0.69 5.55 0.99
C GLU A 79 -1.90 4.62 1.13
N VAL A 80 -2.71 4.86 2.16
CA VAL A 80 -3.96 4.13 2.39
C VAL A 80 -5.10 5.14 2.34
N GLN A 81 -5.94 5.06 1.30
CA GLN A 81 -6.89 6.11 0.99
C GLN A 81 -8.31 5.60 0.84
N ASN A 82 -9.21 6.23 1.60
CA ASN A 82 -10.64 5.96 1.48
C ASN A 82 -11.23 6.54 0.18
N ARG A 83 -10.71 7.68 -0.30
CA ARG A 83 -11.19 8.32 -1.52
C ARG A 83 -10.03 8.77 -2.39
N VAL A 84 -9.99 8.25 -3.62
CA VAL A 84 -9.04 8.70 -4.65
C VAL A 84 -9.72 9.73 -5.54
N ASP A 85 -9.35 10.99 -5.34
CA ASP A 85 -9.85 12.13 -6.10
C ASP A 85 -8.71 13.05 -6.56
N GLN A 86 -9.05 14.13 -7.28
CA GLN A 86 -8.06 15.08 -7.77
C GLN A 86 -7.23 15.71 -6.64
N LYS A 87 -7.83 15.98 -5.49
CA LYS A 87 -7.14 16.58 -4.35
C LYS A 87 -6.12 15.61 -3.76
N PHE A 88 -6.49 14.34 -3.64
CA PHE A 88 -5.56 13.28 -3.26
C PHE A 88 -4.41 13.16 -4.27
N MET A 89 -4.69 13.11 -5.58
CA MET A 89 -3.64 12.98 -6.59
C MET A 89 -2.63 14.14 -6.55
N LEU A 90 -3.09 15.38 -6.38
CA LEU A 90 -2.19 16.53 -6.22
C LEU A 90 -1.34 16.44 -4.95
N ARG A 91 -1.91 15.94 -3.85
CA ARG A 91 -1.16 15.69 -2.61
C ARG A 91 -0.11 14.60 -2.79
N LEU A 92 -0.46 13.53 -3.50
CA LEU A 92 0.44 12.43 -3.82
C LEU A 92 1.64 12.90 -4.64
N ILE A 93 1.41 13.70 -5.68
CA ILE A 93 2.46 14.32 -6.49
C ILE A 93 3.42 15.16 -5.61
N ASN A 94 2.87 15.97 -4.70
CA ASN A 94 3.67 16.76 -3.77
C ASN A 94 4.49 15.88 -2.80
N TYR A 95 3.95 14.74 -2.36
CA TYR A 95 4.71 13.79 -1.55
C TYR A 95 5.85 13.18 -2.34
N CYS A 96 5.63 12.82 -3.60
CA CYS A 96 6.70 12.29 -4.44
C CYS A 96 7.81 13.33 -4.71
N ALA A 97 7.45 14.61 -4.89
CA ALA A 97 8.41 15.70 -4.98
C ALA A 97 9.26 15.80 -3.69
N ASN A 98 8.62 15.77 -2.51
CA ASN A 98 9.34 15.76 -1.22
C ASN A 98 10.26 14.54 -1.05
N VAL A 99 9.88 13.38 -1.58
CA VAL A 99 10.75 12.19 -1.61
C VAL A 99 11.94 12.44 -2.52
N TYR A 100 11.72 12.97 -3.72
CA TYR A 100 12.80 13.30 -4.64
C TYR A 100 13.77 14.32 -4.06
N ASP A 101 13.28 15.39 -3.43
CA ASP A 101 14.12 16.39 -2.77
C ASP A 101 15.01 15.79 -1.66
N ARG A 102 14.55 14.71 -1.01
CA ARG A 102 15.28 14.04 0.08
C ARG A 102 16.28 12.99 -0.42
N TYR A 103 15.97 12.27 -1.50
CA TYR A 103 16.72 11.08 -1.91
C TYR A 103 17.30 11.17 -3.32
N GLU A 104 16.96 12.21 -4.09
CA GLU A 104 17.36 12.42 -5.49
C GLU A 104 16.99 11.28 -6.44
N VAL A 105 16.01 10.46 -6.04
CA VAL A 105 15.49 9.31 -6.79
C VAL A 105 13.97 9.37 -6.77
N LEU A 106 13.35 9.23 -7.95
CA LEU A 106 11.89 9.19 -8.06
C LEU A 106 11.34 7.96 -7.32
N PRO A 107 10.26 8.11 -6.54
CA PRO A 107 9.70 6.99 -5.80
C PRO A 107 8.92 6.04 -6.70
N VAL A 108 8.82 4.80 -6.24
CA VAL A 108 7.72 3.90 -6.60
C VAL A 108 6.57 4.14 -5.62
N VAL A 109 5.35 4.22 -6.12
CA VAL A 109 4.18 4.49 -5.28
C VAL A 109 3.25 3.29 -5.24
N LEU A 110 2.72 2.98 -4.05
CA LEU A 110 1.63 2.03 -3.86
C LEU A 110 0.50 2.69 -3.05
N VAL A 111 -0.70 2.71 -3.61
CA VAL A 111 -1.91 3.25 -2.98
C VAL A 111 -2.92 2.13 -2.77
N PHE A 112 -3.27 1.87 -1.50
CA PHE A 112 -4.40 1.03 -1.14
C PHE A 112 -5.67 1.88 -1.18
N VAL A 113 -6.53 1.62 -2.17
CA VAL A 113 -7.83 2.27 -2.34
C VAL A 113 -8.87 1.48 -1.56
N VAL A 114 -9.14 1.93 -0.35
CA VAL A 114 -9.98 1.19 0.60
C VAL A 114 -11.47 1.49 0.41
N GLY A 115 -11.81 2.72 0.01
CA GLY A 115 -13.19 3.09 -0.28
C GLY A 115 -13.48 3.06 -1.79
N LYS A 116 -13.26 4.18 -2.48
CA LYS A 116 -13.55 4.30 -3.92
C LYS A 116 -12.83 5.45 -4.62
N PHE A 117 -12.83 5.40 -5.94
CA PHE A 117 -12.50 6.57 -6.78
C PHE A 117 -13.62 7.62 -6.72
N ALA A 118 -13.27 8.86 -7.09
CA ALA A 118 -14.19 9.99 -7.06
C ALA A 118 -15.45 9.77 -7.93
N SER A 119 -15.30 9.10 -9.06
CA SER A 119 -16.33 8.69 -10.01
C SER A 119 -15.79 7.63 -10.98
N ALA A 120 -16.68 6.90 -11.67
CA ALA A 120 -16.28 5.95 -12.71
C ALA A 120 -15.43 6.62 -13.81
N LYS A 121 -15.83 7.82 -14.27
CA LYS A 121 -15.05 8.62 -15.21
C LYS A 121 -13.66 9.00 -14.70
N PHE A 122 -13.49 9.14 -13.39
CA PHE A 122 -12.18 9.40 -12.81
C PHE A 122 -11.33 8.12 -12.78
N GLU A 123 -11.95 6.98 -12.47
CA GLU A 123 -11.33 5.66 -12.47
C GLU A 123 -10.88 5.20 -13.87
N GLU A 124 -11.57 5.62 -14.94
CA GLU A 124 -11.17 5.39 -16.34
C GLU A 124 -9.76 5.93 -16.69
N LYS A 125 -9.21 6.84 -15.88
CA LYS A 125 -7.84 7.35 -16.04
C LYS A 125 -6.75 6.38 -15.55
N PHE A 126 -7.16 5.27 -14.97
CA PHE A 126 -6.30 4.23 -14.45
C PHE A 126 -6.48 2.98 -15.31
N VAL A 127 -5.36 2.38 -15.71
CA VAL A 127 -5.34 1.21 -16.59
C VAL A 127 -4.78 0.01 -15.85
N LYS A 128 -5.21 -1.19 -16.22
CA LYS A 128 -4.65 -2.42 -15.62
C LYS A 128 -3.21 -2.61 -16.07
N LYS A 129 -2.31 -2.85 -15.13
CA LYS A 129 -0.91 -3.17 -15.40
C LYS A 129 -0.81 -4.50 -16.14
N ALA A 130 -0.12 -4.52 -17.27
CA ALA A 130 -0.10 -5.68 -18.18
C ALA A 130 0.38 -6.98 -17.50
N SER A 131 1.41 -6.90 -16.64
CA SER A 131 1.98 -8.06 -15.94
C SER A 131 1.13 -8.55 -14.78
N THR A 132 0.30 -7.68 -14.21
CA THR A 132 -0.37 -7.90 -12.92
C THR A 132 -1.71 -7.16 -12.95
N PRO A 133 -2.74 -7.72 -13.61
CA PRO A 133 -3.91 -6.93 -14.00
C PRO A 133 -4.84 -6.52 -12.85
N TYR A 134 -4.58 -6.99 -11.62
CA TYR A 134 -5.22 -6.50 -10.40
C TYR A 134 -4.57 -5.24 -9.83
N ILE A 135 -3.44 -4.78 -10.40
CA ILE A 135 -2.84 -3.49 -10.12
C ILE A 135 -3.29 -2.52 -11.21
N LEU A 136 -3.78 -1.36 -10.79
CA LEU A 136 -4.08 -0.25 -11.68
C LEU A 136 -2.91 0.75 -11.68
N GLU A 137 -2.61 1.33 -12.83
CA GLU A 137 -1.56 2.33 -13.01
C GLU A 137 -2.09 3.57 -13.73
N THR A 138 -1.40 4.69 -13.56
CA THR A 138 -1.71 5.95 -14.24
C THR A 138 -0.43 6.65 -14.67
N GLN A 139 -0.55 7.61 -15.58
CA GLN A 139 0.56 8.43 -16.04
C GLN A 139 1.23 9.14 -14.86
N CYS A 140 2.55 9.04 -14.78
CA CYS A 140 3.32 9.55 -13.66
C CYS A 140 4.68 10.15 -14.03
N GLU A 141 4.85 10.47 -15.32
CA GLU A 141 6.08 11.02 -15.86
C GLU A 141 6.54 12.24 -15.04
N HIS A 142 7.84 12.28 -14.74
CA HIS A 142 8.53 13.35 -14.01
C HIS A 142 8.27 13.44 -12.50
N TRP A 143 7.35 12.69 -11.92
CA TRP A 143 7.08 12.75 -10.47
C TRP A 143 7.07 11.39 -9.77
N ALA A 144 7.05 10.27 -10.47
CA ALA A 144 7.29 8.94 -9.89
C ALA A 144 7.92 8.00 -10.95
N SER A 145 8.51 6.90 -10.49
CA SER A 145 8.98 5.82 -11.37
C SER A 145 7.81 4.96 -11.86
N CYS A 146 6.86 4.65 -10.97
CA CYS A 146 5.57 4.07 -11.29
C CYS A 146 4.60 4.28 -10.13
N VAL A 147 3.30 4.24 -10.42
CA VAL A 147 2.23 4.45 -9.42
C VAL A 147 1.24 3.31 -9.53
N ASN A 148 1.12 2.54 -8.45
CA ASN A 148 0.35 1.31 -8.38
C ASN A 148 -0.85 1.54 -7.44
N PHE A 149 -2.06 1.28 -7.92
CA PHE A 149 -3.29 1.37 -7.16
C PHE A 149 -3.91 -0.02 -7.04
N VAL A 150 -4.31 -0.38 -5.82
CA VAL A 150 -4.93 -1.66 -5.51
C VAL A 150 -6.18 -1.42 -4.66
N SER A 151 -7.27 -2.07 -5.01
CA SER A 151 -8.58 -1.93 -4.38
C SER A 151 -9.26 -3.29 -4.24
N ALA A 152 -10.23 -3.40 -3.33
CA ALA A 152 -11.07 -4.60 -3.22
C ALA A 152 -11.70 -4.99 -4.56
N MET A 153 -12.14 -4.00 -5.35
CA MET A 153 -12.71 -4.19 -6.69
C MET A 153 -11.68 -4.74 -7.68
N SER A 154 -10.46 -4.22 -7.67
CA SER A 154 -9.41 -4.63 -8.62
C SER A 154 -8.93 -6.07 -8.40
N ILE A 155 -9.02 -6.57 -7.15
CA ILE A 155 -8.60 -7.93 -6.79
C ILE A 155 -9.75 -8.94 -6.79
N GLN A 156 -11.01 -8.53 -6.98
CA GLN A 156 -12.18 -9.36 -6.71
C GLN A 156 -12.13 -10.71 -7.45
N ASP A 157 -11.70 -10.69 -8.72
CA ASP A 157 -11.65 -11.87 -9.60
C ASP A 157 -10.41 -12.74 -9.34
N TYR A 158 -9.52 -12.28 -8.47
CA TYR A 158 -8.27 -12.90 -8.10
C TYR A 158 -8.32 -13.49 -6.70
N ILE A 159 -9.40 -13.27 -5.92
CA ILE A 159 -9.55 -13.86 -4.58
C ILE A 159 -9.91 -15.34 -4.72
N HIS A 160 -9.07 -16.22 -4.18
CA HIS A 160 -9.28 -17.68 -4.15
C HIS A 160 -8.59 -18.29 -2.92
N ASP A 161 -8.76 -19.60 -2.69
CA ASP A 161 -8.26 -20.28 -1.48
C ASP A 161 -6.72 -20.24 -1.33
N SER A 162 -5.97 -19.95 -2.39
CA SER A 162 -4.50 -19.90 -2.37
C SER A 162 -3.98 -18.58 -2.93
N MET A 163 -4.20 -17.47 -2.22
CA MET A 163 -3.67 -16.15 -2.62
C MET A 163 -2.16 -16.08 -2.42
N ASP A 164 -1.48 -15.36 -3.32
CA ASP A 164 -0.11 -14.94 -3.06
C ASP A 164 -0.07 -13.93 -1.89
N PRO A 165 1.05 -13.80 -1.15
CA PRO A 165 1.10 -12.96 0.04
C PRO A 165 0.78 -11.49 -0.20
N PHE A 166 1.06 -10.95 -1.39
CA PHE A 166 0.74 -9.56 -1.70
C PHE A 166 -0.75 -9.39 -1.95
N LEU A 167 -1.37 -10.31 -2.69
CA LEU A 167 -2.82 -10.32 -2.90
C LEU A 167 -3.60 -10.49 -1.57
N ALA A 168 -3.13 -11.37 -0.69
CA ALA A 168 -3.68 -11.55 0.65
C ALA A 168 -3.57 -10.27 1.50
N LEU A 169 -2.45 -9.55 1.41
CA LEU A 169 -2.25 -8.26 2.06
C LEU A 169 -3.23 -7.20 1.54
N ILE A 170 -3.41 -7.11 0.21
CA ILE A 170 -4.38 -6.18 -0.39
C ILE A 170 -5.79 -6.50 0.11
N TYR A 171 -6.18 -7.78 0.08
CA TYR A 171 -7.47 -8.22 0.60
C TYR A 171 -7.65 -7.80 2.06
N LEU A 172 -6.67 -8.08 2.92
CA LEU A 172 -6.73 -7.69 4.33
C LEU A 172 -6.92 -6.18 4.54
N ILE A 173 -6.12 -5.35 3.85
CA ILE A 173 -6.16 -3.89 4.01
C ILE A 173 -7.44 -3.30 3.44
N THR A 174 -7.89 -3.77 2.27
CA THR A 174 -9.04 -3.21 1.56
C THR A 174 -10.39 -3.71 2.10
N SER A 175 -10.42 -4.84 2.80
CA SER A 175 -11.66 -5.40 3.37
C SER A 175 -12.18 -4.65 4.60
N GLN A 176 -11.37 -3.77 5.23
CA GLN A 176 -11.69 -3.06 6.49
C GLN A 176 -12.35 -3.92 7.59
N SER A 177 -12.13 -5.23 7.57
CA SER A 177 -12.86 -6.16 8.44
C SER A 177 -12.32 -6.04 9.86
N GLN A 178 -13.19 -5.85 10.86
CA GLN A 178 -12.78 -5.52 12.24
C GLN A 178 -12.08 -6.68 12.98
N SER A 179 -12.15 -7.91 12.44
CA SER A 179 -11.46 -9.09 12.95
C SER A 179 -11.05 -10.03 11.81
N LEU A 180 -9.95 -10.78 12.01
CA LEU A 180 -9.51 -11.80 11.05
C LEU A 180 -10.61 -12.86 10.85
N GLU A 181 -11.34 -13.20 11.92
CA GLU A 181 -12.46 -14.15 11.92
C GLU A 181 -13.66 -13.70 11.09
N SER A 182 -13.81 -12.40 10.84
CA SER A 182 -14.86 -11.85 9.98
C SER A 182 -14.52 -11.87 8.48
N LEU A 183 -13.25 -12.15 8.14
CA LEU A 183 -12.85 -12.38 6.76
C LEU A 183 -13.25 -13.80 6.35
N THR A 184 -13.92 -13.93 5.19
CA THR A 184 -14.31 -15.23 4.62
C THR A 184 -13.13 -16.20 4.48
N PHE A 185 -11.89 -15.68 4.40
CA PHE A 185 -10.64 -16.43 4.32
C PHE A 185 -9.69 -16.22 5.51
N GLY A 186 -10.17 -15.75 6.66
CA GLY A 186 -9.34 -15.48 7.84
C GLY A 186 -8.63 -16.70 8.45
N SER A 187 -9.12 -17.90 8.15
CA SER A 187 -8.51 -19.17 8.51
C SER A 187 -7.33 -19.57 7.61
N ASN A 188 -7.09 -18.85 6.51
CA ASN A 188 -5.98 -19.10 5.60
C ASN A 188 -4.63 -18.70 6.22
N SER A 189 -3.66 -19.60 6.19
CA SER A 189 -2.32 -19.37 6.75
C SER A 189 -1.58 -18.21 6.11
N THR A 190 -1.92 -17.83 4.87
CA THR A 190 -1.28 -16.73 4.14
C THR A 190 -1.82 -15.34 4.54
N VAL A 191 -2.95 -15.29 5.26
CA VAL A 191 -3.54 -14.04 5.78
C VAL A 191 -3.08 -13.76 7.22
N ARG A 192 -2.29 -14.67 7.81
CA ARG A 192 -1.71 -14.53 9.15
C ARG A 192 -0.29 -13.98 9.03
N PHE A 193 -0.14 -12.67 9.22
CA PHE A 193 1.14 -11.94 9.17
C PHE A 193 1.73 -11.69 10.56
#